data_AF-A0A964LE30-F1
#
_entry.id   AF-A0A964LE30-F1
#
_cell.length_a   1.000
_cell.length_b   1.000
_cell.length_c   1.000
_cell.angle_alpha   90.00
_cell.angle_beta   90.00
_cell.angle_gamma   90.00
#
_symmetry.space_group_name_H-M   'P 1'
#
loop_
_entity.id
_entity.type
_entity.pdbx_description
1 polymer ?
#
loop_
_entity_poly.entity_id
_entity_poly.type
_entity_poly.pdbx_seq_one_letter_code
_entity_poly.pdbx_strand_id
1 'polypeptide(L)'
;MLKSAEVTFLEVERDLTILLQEFGPSRRSDHPEQPFWRLQNDGVWVVQAPKKLATKKRGDIPLVTALRSNNARAGFTDDVKAALEADPAIVAKIATNILERHFPESLHQDVLSAVGLTLGETVKKRDPQFRHKVLTAYEWRCAVCGFDLRLGSVSIALDAAHIQWHQAGGPSIEAN
;
A
#
# COMPACT_ATOMS: atom_id res chain seq x y z
N MET A 1 -17.63 13.31 -4.19
CA MET A 1 -17.84 12.76 -5.54
C MET A 1 -16.61 11.98 -5.93
N LEU A 2 -16.62 10.66 -5.76
CA LEU A 2 -15.58 9.80 -6.35
C LEU A 2 -15.82 9.81 -7.86
N LYS A 3 -14.97 10.52 -8.62
CA LYS A 3 -14.93 10.34 -10.06
C LYS A 3 -14.42 8.92 -10.30
N SER A 4 -15.33 7.98 -10.51
CA SER A 4 -15.09 6.65 -11.09
C SER A 4 -14.61 6.80 -12.54
N ALA A 5 -13.50 7.50 -12.75
CA ALA A 5 -12.91 7.72 -14.06
C ALA A 5 -11.89 6.62 -14.32
N GLU A 6 -12.04 5.94 -15.45
CA GLU A 6 -10.98 5.10 -15.99
C GLU A 6 -9.67 5.91 -16.06
N VAL A 7 -8.58 5.25 -15.71
CA VAL A 7 -7.24 5.82 -15.72
C VAL A 7 -6.42 5.19 -16.83
N THR A 8 -5.63 6.00 -17.52
CA THR A 8 -4.65 5.47 -18.47
C THR A 8 -3.41 4.96 -17.73
N PHE A 9 -2.72 3.98 -18.31
CA PHE A 9 -1.45 3.50 -17.75
C PHE A 9 -0.43 4.65 -17.62
N LEU A 10 -0.39 5.57 -18.58
CA LEU A 10 0.52 6.72 -18.56
C LEU A 10 0.28 7.65 -17.37
N GLU A 11 -0.98 7.85 -16.97
CA GLU A 11 -1.33 8.70 -15.83
C GLU A 11 -0.88 8.07 -14.50
N VAL A 12 -1.06 6.76 -14.34
CA VAL A 12 -0.81 6.08 -13.06
C VAL A 12 0.59 5.51 -12.92
N GLU A 13 1.32 5.31 -14.02
CA GLU A 13 2.60 4.60 -14.02
C GLU A 13 3.60 5.18 -13.03
N ARG A 14 3.75 6.51 -13.02
CA ARG A 14 4.72 7.17 -12.14
C ARG A 14 4.36 6.98 -10.67
N ASP A 15 3.13 7.33 -10.31
CA ASP A 15 2.69 7.32 -8.93
C ASP A 15 2.62 5.88 -8.39
N LEU A 16 2.20 4.92 -9.23
CA LEU A 16 2.24 3.50 -8.92
C LEU A 16 3.68 2.98 -8.74
N THR A 17 4.64 3.46 -9.54
CA THR A 17 6.06 3.09 -9.36
C THR A 17 6.57 3.57 -8.01
N ILE A 18 6.26 4.81 -7.62
CA ILE A 18 6.64 5.37 -6.31
C ILE A 18 6.04 4.52 -5.17
N LEU A 19 4.75 4.19 -5.24
CA LEU A 19 4.10 3.34 -4.24
C LEU A 19 4.73 1.94 -4.14
N LEU A 20 5.12 1.35 -5.29
CA LEU A 20 5.78 0.05 -5.32
C LEU A 20 7.19 0.06 -4.73
N GLN A 21 7.89 1.19 -4.83
CA GLN A 21 9.23 1.40 -4.26
C GLN A 21 9.17 1.67 -2.75
N GLU A 22 8.22 2.50 -2.32
CA GLU A 22 8.11 2.91 -0.92
C GLU A 22 7.47 1.84 -0.03
N PHE A 23 6.42 1.18 -0.51
CA PHE A 23 5.60 0.28 0.31
C PHE A 23 5.63 -1.18 -0.17
N GLY A 24 6.33 -1.47 -1.27
CA GLY A 24 6.48 -2.81 -1.78
C GLY A 24 7.68 -3.57 -1.20
N PRO A 25 7.76 -4.89 -1.41
CA PRO A 25 8.96 -5.66 -1.10
C PRO A 25 10.19 -5.11 -1.86
N SER A 26 11.39 -5.28 -1.31
CA SER A 26 12.63 -4.92 -2.01
C SER A 26 12.79 -5.74 -3.30
N ARG A 27 13.09 -5.06 -4.42
CA ARG A 27 13.25 -5.65 -5.75
C ARG A 27 14.34 -4.95 -6.53
N ARG A 28 14.87 -5.64 -7.54
CA ARG A 28 15.86 -5.10 -8.48
C ARG A 28 15.26 -4.13 -9.50
N SER A 29 13.98 -4.29 -9.81
CA SER A 29 13.26 -3.49 -10.79
C SER A 29 11.78 -3.42 -10.45
N ASP A 30 11.19 -2.25 -10.69
CA ASP A 30 9.78 -2.00 -10.49
C ASP A 30 8.98 -2.33 -11.74
N HIS A 31 7.79 -2.88 -11.53
CA HIS A 31 6.95 -3.41 -12.58
C HIS A 31 5.50 -2.93 -12.41
N PRO A 32 5.22 -1.62 -12.59
CA PRO A 32 3.87 -1.07 -12.47
C PRO A 32 2.88 -1.69 -13.47
N GLU A 33 3.36 -2.21 -14.60
CA GLU A 33 2.53 -2.90 -15.60
C GLU A 33 1.90 -4.19 -15.06
N GLN A 34 2.51 -4.82 -14.05
CA GLN A 34 2.03 -6.09 -13.52
C GLN A 34 0.72 -5.93 -12.73
N PRO A 35 0.65 -5.13 -11.65
CA PRO A 35 -0.62 -4.91 -10.96
C PRO A 35 -1.65 -4.24 -11.87
N PHE A 36 -1.25 -3.33 -12.75
CA PHE A 36 -2.17 -2.71 -13.71
C PHE A 36 -2.85 -3.74 -14.63
N TRP A 37 -2.12 -4.75 -15.10
CA TRP A 37 -2.65 -5.78 -16.00
C TRP A 37 -3.31 -6.96 -15.27
N ARG A 38 -2.69 -7.47 -14.20
CA ARG A 38 -3.08 -8.72 -13.54
C ARG A 38 -4.31 -8.60 -12.65
N LEU A 39 -4.66 -7.40 -12.19
CA LEU A 39 -5.84 -7.20 -11.34
C LEU A 39 -7.15 -7.62 -12.04
N GLN A 40 -7.12 -7.76 -13.37
CA GLN A 40 -8.22 -8.35 -14.16
C GLN A 40 -8.51 -9.81 -13.77
N ASN A 41 -7.49 -10.56 -13.35
CA ASN A 41 -7.64 -11.96 -12.96
C ASN A 41 -8.46 -12.11 -11.67
N ASP A 42 -8.52 -11.06 -10.86
CA ASP A 42 -9.26 -11.02 -9.60
C ASP A 42 -10.72 -10.58 -9.82
N GLY A 43 -11.11 -10.24 -11.06
CA GLY A 43 -12.48 -9.90 -11.44
C GLY A 43 -12.96 -8.53 -10.94
N VAL A 44 -12.07 -7.70 -10.38
CA VAL A 44 -12.41 -6.36 -9.87
C VAL A 44 -11.96 -5.23 -10.80
N TRP A 45 -11.19 -5.55 -11.84
CA TRP A 45 -10.53 -4.57 -12.70
C TRP A 45 -10.71 -4.95 -14.16
N VAL A 46 -10.86 -3.96 -15.04
CA VAL A 46 -10.98 -4.16 -16.48
C VAL A 46 -9.96 -3.27 -17.19
N VAL A 47 -9.16 -3.86 -18.08
CA VAL A 47 -8.25 -3.10 -18.95
C VAL A 47 -8.83 -3.04 -20.36
N GLN A 48 -9.06 -1.82 -20.83
CA GLN A 48 -9.39 -1.52 -22.20
C GLN A 48 -8.11 -1.24 -22.99
N ALA A 49 -7.74 -2.18 -23.84
CA ALA A 49 -6.63 -2.05 -24.77
C ALA A 49 -6.94 -2.84 -26.05
N PRO A 50 -6.22 -2.59 -27.15
CA PRO A 50 -6.36 -3.38 -28.37
C PRO A 50 -6.20 -4.88 -28.12
N LYS A 51 -7.01 -5.72 -28.79
CA LYS A 51 -7.06 -7.18 -28.60
C LYS A 51 -5.71 -7.89 -28.73
N LYS A 52 -4.72 -7.28 -29.38
CA LYS A 52 -3.36 -7.80 -29.53
C LYS A 52 -2.37 -6.72 -29.15
N LEU A 53 -1.94 -6.72 -27.90
CA LEU A 53 -0.77 -5.96 -27.47
C LEU A 53 0.50 -6.79 -27.69
N ALA A 54 1.60 -6.11 -28.00
CA ALA A 54 2.90 -6.77 -28.04
C ALA A 54 3.27 -7.26 -26.63
N THR A 55 3.41 -8.58 -26.48
CA THR A 55 3.86 -9.22 -25.24
C THR A 55 5.29 -9.74 -25.41
N LYS A 56 5.98 -10.04 -24.29
CA LYS A 56 7.24 -10.80 -24.36
C LYS A 56 6.94 -12.20 -24.93
N LYS A 57 7.89 -12.81 -25.65
CA LYS A 57 7.77 -14.12 -26.34
C LYS A 57 7.20 -15.29 -25.49
N ARG A 58 7.08 -15.16 -24.16
CA ARG A 58 6.48 -16.14 -23.23
C ARG A 58 5.62 -15.49 -22.13
N GLY A 59 5.27 -14.21 -22.25
CA GLY A 59 4.56 -13.47 -21.23
C GLY A 59 3.11 -13.22 -21.60
N ASP A 60 2.22 -13.37 -20.64
CA ASP A 60 0.81 -12.93 -20.72
C ASP A 60 0.66 -11.43 -20.43
N ILE A 61 1.72 -10.79 -19.93
CA ILE A 61 1.75 -9.36 -19.63
C ILE A 61 2.28 -8.59 -20.85
N PRO A 62 1.56 -7.56 -21.32
CA PRO A 62 2.04 -6.65 -22.36
C PRO A 62 3.35 -5.95 -22.01
N LEU A 63 4.10 -5.56 -23.04
CA LEU A 63 5.23 -4.66 -22.86
C LEU A 63 4.74 -3.31 -22.31
N VAL A 64 5.50 -2.73 -21.38
CA VAL A 64 5.26 -1.37 -20.86
C VAL A 64 5.09 -0.37 -22.00
N THR A 65 5.95 -0.45 -23.03
CA THR A 65 5.86 0.39 -24.23
C THR A 65 4.55 0.19 -24.99
N ALA A 66 4.03 -1.03 -25.05
CA ALA A 66 2.76 -1.32 -25.69
C ALA A 66 1.58 -0.72 -24.91
N LEU A 67 1.59 -0.77 -23.56
CA LEU A 67 0.56 -0.12 -22.74
C LEU A 67 0.56 1.40 -22.92
N ARG A 68 1.75 2.01 -22.92
CA ARG A 68 1.93 3.45 -23.14
C ARG A 68 1.45 3.88 -24.54
N SER A 69 1.97 3.26 -25.59
CA SER A 69 1.69 3.66 -26.97
C SER A 69 0.24 3.42 -27.42
N ASN A 70 -0.47 2.48 -26.77
CA ASN A 70 -1.88 2.21 -27.07
C ASN A 70 -2.85 2.89 -26.12
N ASN A 71 -2.35 3.77 -25.24
CA ASN A 71 -3.16 4.48 -24.25
C ASN A 71 -4.08 3.53 -23.47
N ALA A 72 -3.52 2.42 -22.98
CA ALA A 72 -4.29 1.40 -22.27
C ALA A 72 -4.99 2.03 -21.07
N ARG A 73 -6.31 1.87 -21.00
CA ARG A 73 -7.16 2.41 -19.93
C ARG A 73 -7.58 1.29 -19.01
N ALA A 74 -7.76 1.59 -17.74
CA ALA A 74 -8.28 0.61 -16.82
C ALA A 74 -9.09 1.26 -15.71
N GLY A 75 -9.95 0.46 -15.10
CA GLY A 75 -10.78 0.89 -13.99
C GLY A 75 -11.45 -0.30 -13.33
N PHE A 76 -12.17 -0.02 -12.25
CA PHE A 76 -12.99 -1.04 -11.61
C PHE A 76 -14.03 -1.61 -12.59
N THR A 77 -14.49 -2.82 -12.33
CA THR A 77 -15.68 -3.37 -12.98
C THR A 77 -16.94 -2.58 -12.57
N ASP A 78 -18.01 -2.66 -13.36
CA ASP A 78 -19.22 -1.86 -13.12
C ASP A 78 -19.95 -2.25 -11.83
N ASP A 79 -19.90 -3.52 -11.45
CA ASP A 79 -20.42 -4.00 -10.17
C ASP A 79 -19.65 -3.43 -8.97
N VAL A 80 -18.32 -3.37 -9.06
CA VAL A 80 -17.47 -2.74 -8.02
C VAL A 80 -17.73 -1.25 -7.96
N LYS A 81 -17.83 -0.55 -9.10
CA LYS A 81 -18.19 0.88 -9.12
C LYS A 81 -19.55 1.12 -8.45
N ALA A 82 -20.56 0.34 -8.82
CA ALA A 82 -21.90 0.46 -8.26
C ALA A 82 -21.91 0.24 -6.74
N ALA A 83 -21.14 -0.75 -6.25
CA ALA A 83 -21.00 -0.99 -4.81
C ALA A 83 -20.31 0.18 -4.07
N LEU A 84 -19.25 0.75 -4.65
CA LEU A 84 -18.53 1.89 -4.07
C LEU A 84 -19.37 3.17 -4.08
N GLU A 85 -20.21 3.37 -5.10
CA GLU A 85 -21.13 4.51 -5.21
C GLU A 85 -22.33 4.38 -4.26
N ALA A 86 -22.83 3.16 -4.04
CA ALA A 86 -23.96 2.90 -3.16
C ALA A 86 -23.63 3.07 -1.67
N ASP A 87 -22.44 2.65 -1.22
CA ASP A 87 -22.00 2.79 0.17
C ASP A 87 -20.54 3.28 0.25
N PRO A 88 -20.31 4.60 0.37
CA PRO A 88 -18.97 5.14 0.56
C PRO A 88 -18.23 4.61 1.80
N ALA A 89 -18.95 4.11 2.82
CA ALA A 89 -18.31 3.52 4.00
C ALA A 89 -17.60 2.19 3.69
N ILE A 90 -17.93 1.53 2.57
CA ILE A 90 -17.24 0.31 2.15
C ILE A 90 -15.79 0.58 1.76
N VAL A 91 -15.47 1.78 1.26
CA VAL A 91 -14.08 2.19 0.94
C VAL A 91 -13.21 2.08 2.17
N ALA A 92 -13.70 2.59 3.31
CA ALA A 92 -12.95 2.55 4.56
C ALA A 92 -12.74 1.10 5.03
N LYS A 93 -13.76 0.23 4.89
CA LYS A 93 -13.66 -1.19 5.24
C LYS A 93 -12.65 -1.93 4.35
N ILE A 94 -12.69 -1.70 3.04
CA ILE A 94 -11.77 -2.32 2.07
C ILE A 94 -10.33 -1.88 2.35
N ALA A 95 -10.11 -0.57 2.49
CA ALA A 95 -8.79 -0.03 2.78
C ALA A 95 -8.24 -0.55 4.12
N THR A 96 -9.05 -0.57 5.18
CA THR A 96 -8.67 -1.16 6.47
C THR A 96 -8.25 -2.62 6.30
N ASN A 97 -9.04 -3.42 5.57
CA ASN A 97 -8.76 -4.83 5.37
C ASN A 97 -7.47 -5.08 4.59
N ILE A 98 -7.20 -4.28 3.54
CA ILE A 98 -5.96 -4.34 2.76
C ILE A 98 -4.76 -3.98 3.65
N LEU A 99 -4.85 -2.90 4.42
CA LEU A 99 -3.80 -2.46 5.33
C LEU A 99 -3.49 -3.52 6.39
N GLU A 100 -4.51 -4.03 7.08
CA GLU A 100 -4.35 -5.03 8.14
C GLU A 100 -3.79 -6.37 7.64
N ARG A 101 -3.93 -6.70 6.35
CA ARG A 101 -3.45 -7.97 5.78
C ARG A 101 -2.09 -7.89 5.11
N HIS A 102 -1.71 -6.73 4.59
CA HIS A 102 -0.57 -6.62 3.68
C HIS A 102 0.50 -5.62 4.12
N PHE A 103 0.22 -4.74 5.09
CA PHE A 103 1.14 -3.68 5.52
C PHE A 103 1.25 -3.65 7.03
N PRO A 104 2.43 -3.55 7.64
CA PRO A 104 2.53 -3.48 9.09
C PRO A 104 1.82 -2.22 9.58
N GLU A 105 1.29 -2.28 10.79
CA GLU A 105 0.54 -1.17 11.40
C GLU A 105 1.33 0.16 11.42
N SER A 106 2.67 0.09 11.42
CA SER A 106 3.54 1.25 11.33
C SER A 106 3.43 2.03 10.03
N LEU A 107 3.12 1.37 8.91
CA LEU A 107 3.01 2.01 7.60
C LEU A 107 1.57 2.40 7.23
N HIS A 108 0.58 2.08 8.06
CA HIS A 108 -0.83 2.32 7.69
C HIS A 108 -1.12 3.78 7.39
N GLN A 109 -0.68 4.70 8.25
CA GLN A 109 -0.89 6.13 8.04
C GLN A 109 -0.09 6.70 6.86
N ASP A 110 1.11 6.18 6.63
CA ASP A 110 1.96 6.62 5.53
C ASP A 110 1.36 6.21 4.18
N VAL A 111 0.89 4.95 4.07
CA VAL A 111 0.19 4.45 2.88
C VAL A 111 -1.08 5.26 2.63
N LEU A 112 -1.92 5.46 3.65
CA LEU A 112 -3.17 6.24 3.54
C LEU A 112 -2.91 7.66 3.05
N SER A 113 -1.89 8.32 3.62
CA SER A 113 -1.50 9.67 3.23
C SER A 113 -1.00 9.72 1.79
N ALA A 114 -0.17 8.75 1.38
CA ALA A 114 0.36 8.66 0.02
C ALA A 114 -0.73 8.46 -1.04
N VAL A 115 -1.80 7.72 -0.72
CA VAL A 115 -2.94 7.50 -1.63
C VAL A 115 -4.09 8.50 -1.45
N GLY A 116 -3.94 9.47 -0.54
CA GLY A 116 -4.96 10.49 -0.26
C GLY A 116 -6.25 9.96 0.35
N LEU A 117 -6.20 8.85 1.09
CA LEU A 117 -7.35 8.26 1.78
C LEU A 117 -7.33 8.60 3.28
N THR A 118 -8.51 8.86 3.83
CA THR A 118 -8.69 9.02 5.28
C THR A 118 -9.73 8.02 5.77
N LEU A 119 -9.31 7.10 6.63
CA LEU A 119 -10.23 6.19 7.32
C LEU A 119 -10.77 6.93 8.54
N GLY A 120 -12.10 7.07 8.64
CA GLY A 120 -12.71 7.65 9.85
C GLY A 120 -12.22 6.92 11.11
N GLU A 121 -11.98 7.66 12.19
CA GLU A 121 -11.30 7.43 13.49
C GLU A 121 -11.26 6.01 14.13
N THR A 122 -11.14 4.95 13.35
CA THR A 122 -11.18 3.55 13.79
C THR A 122 -9.84 2.85 13.62
N VAL A 123 -8.76 3.61 13.42
CA VAL A 123 -7.41 3.07 13.62
C VAL A 123 -7.30 2.71 15.09
N LYS A 124 -7.37 1.41 15.39
CA LYS A 124 -7.04 0.89 16.72
C LYS A 124 -5.72 1.52 17.12
N LYS A 125 -5.72 2.34 18.18
CA LYS A 125 -4.47 2.85 18.74
C LYS A 125 -3.63 1.63 19.09
N ARG A 126 -2.40 1.55 18.54
CA ARG A 126 -1.35 0.67 19.07
C ARG A 126 -1.40 0.74 20.59
N ASP A 127 -1.27 -0.39 21.26
CA ASP A 127 -1.17 -0.40 22.72
C ASP A 127 -0.05 0.58 23.12
N PRO A 128 -0.38 1.70 23.79
CA PRO A 128 0.61 2.69 24.19
C PRO A 128 1.69 2.06 25.07
N GLN A 129 1.36 0.99 25.79
CA GLN A 129 2.31 0.25 26.61
C GLN A 129 3.34 -0.46 25.75
N PHE A 130 2.98 -1.09 24.63
CA PHE A 130 3.95 -1.77 23.75
C PHE A 130 5.03 -0.80 23.27
N ARG A 131 4.62 0.38 22.76
CA ARG A 131 5.57 1.41 22.33
C ARG A 131 6.46 1.86 23.49
N HIS A 132 5.87 2.14 24.64
CA HIS A 132 6.62 2.57 25.82
C HIS A 132 7.63 1.52 26.27
N LYS A 133 7.24 0.25 26.32
CA LYS A 133 8.09 -0.85 26.75
C LYS A 133 9.24 -1.10 25.78
N VAL A 134 9.00 -1.09 24.47
CA VAL A 134 10.06 -1.20 23.46
C VAL A 134 11.02 -0.02 23.54
N LEU A 135 10.52 1.22 23.61
CA LEU A 135 11.39 2.39 23.76
C LEU A 135 12.19 2.32 25.07
N THR A 136 11.60 1.83 26.16
CA THR A 136 12.29 1.66 27.43
C THR A 136 13.39 0.60 27.35
N ALA A 137 13.12 -0.55 26.71
CA ALA A 137 14.08 -1.63 26.52
C ALA A 137 15.33 -1.19 25.72
N TYR A 138 15.17 -0.23 24.82
CA TYR A 138 16.26 0.35 24.03
C TYR A 138 16.68 1.75 24.53
N GLU A 139 16.38 2.10 25.79
CA GLU A 139 16.78 3.36 26.43
C GLU A 139 16.40 4.63 25.66
N TRP A 140 15.32 4.54 24.88
CA TRP A 140 14.82 5.57 23.97
C TRP A 140 15.80 5.95 22.85
N ARG A 141 16.67 5.01 22.46
CA ARG A 141 17.64 5.14 21.38
C ARG A 141 17.35 4.14 20.27
N CYS A 142 17.73 4.48 19.04
CA CYS A 142 17.57 3.56 17.91
C CYS A 142 18.48 2.34 18.11
N ALA A 143 17.90 1.14 18.08
CA ALA A 143 18.60 -0.12 18.23
C ALA A 143 19.65 -0.39 17.14
N VAL A 144 19.56 0.30 15.99
CA VAL A 144 20.43 0.08 14.82
C VAL A 144 21.57 1.10 14.75
N CYS A 145 21.28 2.39 14.93
CA CYS A 145 22.25 3.47 14.72
C CYS A 145 22.49 4.34 15.97
N GLY A 146 21.82 4.08 17.09
CA GLY A 146 21.99 4.84 18.33
C GLY A 146 21.41 6.26 18.32
N PHE A 147 20.66 6.63 17.28
CA PHE A 147 19.96 7.92 17.16
C PHE A 147 19.06 8.18 18.38
N ASP A 148 19.17 9.38 18.97
CA ASP A 148 18.35 9.87 20.10
C ASP A 148 18.14 11.37 19.88
N LEU A 149 16.89 11.76 19.61
CA LEU A 149 16.48 13.16 19.52
C LEU A 149 15.21 13.36 20.34
N ARG A 150 15.26 14.33 21.27
CA ARG A 150 14.13 14.64 22.16
C ARG A 150 13.81 16.13 22.11
N LEU A 151 12.52 16.43 22.06
CA LEU A 151 11.98 17.77 22.29
C LEU A 151 11.15 17.72 23.59
N GLY A 152 11.75 18.19 24.68
CA GLY A 152 11.18 17.98 26.02
C GLY A 152 11.14 16.49 26.38
N SER A 153 9.96 15.99 26.76
CA SER A 153 9.75 14.57 27.10
C SER A 153 9.37 13.68 25.91
N VAL A 154 9.37 14.22 24.68
CA VAL A 154 8.93 13.50 23.48
C VAL A 154 10.13 13.15 22.61
N SER A 155 10.31 11.85 22.33
CA SER A 155 11.27 11.38 21.32
C SER A 155 10.73 11.63 19.91
N ILE A 156 11.57 12.22 19.06
CA ILE A 156 11.26 12.56 17.67
C ILE A 156 11.93 11.54 16.75
N ALA A 157 11.21 11.11 15.69
CA ALA A 157 11.70 10.14 14.70
C ALA A 157 12.17 8.78 15.29
N LEU A 158 11.67 8.44 16.47
CA LEU A 158 11.90 7.17 17.18
C LEU A 158 10.56 6.50 17.45
N ASP A 159 10.43 5.27 16.97
CA ASP A 159 9.23 4.47 17.20
C ASP A 159 9.57 2.98 17.41
N ALA A 160 8.62 2.26 17.99
CA ALA A 160 8.72 0.82 18.19
C ALA A 160 8.31 0.09 16.90
N ALA A 161 9.20 -0.77 16.39
CA ALA A 161 8.93 -1.63 15.25
C ALA A 161 9.02 -3.11 15.67
N HIS A 162 8.16 -3.95 15.09
CA HIS A 162 8.26 -5.39 15.27
C HIS A 162 9.35 -5.97 14.36
N ILE A 163 10.22 -6.85 14.89
CA ILE A 163 11.26 -7.55 14.10
C ILE A 163 10.62 -8.50 13.09
N GLN A 164 9.59 -9.24 13.52
CA GLN A 164 8.68 -9.98 12.66
C GLN A 164 7.32 -9.30 12.70
N TRP A 165 6.76 -8.99 11.54
CA TRP A 165 5.48 -8.27 11.48
C TRP A 165 4.36 -9.16 12.01
N HIS A 166 3.41 -8.58 12.75
CA HIS A 166 2.29 -9.32 13.35
C HIS A 166 1.50 -10.14 12.31
N GLN A 167 1.39 -9.64 11.09
CA GLN A 167 0.73 -10.28 9.95
C GLN A 167 1.45 -11.52 9.45
N ALA A 168 2.77 -11.57 9.66
CA ALA A 168 3.61 -12.73 9.37
C ALA A 168 3.73 -13.66 10.59
N GLY A 169 2.85 -13.53 11.60
CA GLY A 169 2.89 -14.32 12.84
C GLY A 169 3.88 -13.79 13.89
N GLY A 170 4.33 -12.54 13.75
CA GLY A 170 5.21 -11.91 14.72
C GLY A 170 4.52 -11.66 16.07
N PRO A 171 5.17 -11.98 17.20
CA PRO A 171 4.60 -11.73 18.51
C PRO A 171 4.47 -10.23 18.81
N SER A 172 3.33 -9.82 19.39
CA SER A 172 3.19 -8.54 20.12
C SER A 172 3.51 -8.69 21.61
N ILE A 173 4.50 -9.53 21.91
CA ILE A 173 5.06 -9.70 23.25
C ILE A 173 6.54 -9.40 23.17
N GLU A 174 7.06 -8.69 24.17
CA GLU A 174 8.49 -8.55 24.36
C GLU A 174 9.06 -9.87 24.89
N ALA A 175 9.75 -10.60 24.01
CA ALA A 175 10.64 -11.67 24.41
C ALA A 175 12.06 -11.10 24.41
N ASN A 176 12.41 -10.37 25.47
CA ASN A 176 13.79 -10.09 25.84
C ASN A 176 14.13 -10.91 27.08
#